data_AF-A0A8S0G1P9-F1
#
_entry.id   AF-A0A8S0G1P9-F1
#
_cell.length_a   1.000
_cell.length_b   1.000
_cell.length_c   1.000
_cell.angle_alpha   90.00
_cell.angle_beta   90.00
_cell.angle_gamma   90.00
#
_symmetry.space_group_name_H-M   'P 1'
#
loop_
_entity.id
_entity.type
_entity.pdbx_description
1 polymer ?
#
loop_
_entity_poly.entity_id
_entity_poly.type
_entity_poly.pdbx_seq_one_letter_code
_entity_poly.pdbx_strand_id
1 'polypeptide(L)'
;MGYLNNVTGYRDDLLANRAIVKHGNFALLTPDGLVKNIIPGFVNCDATILSTPKLGASFVDYLVTLHQNGDIFLATNRASVAKALKRSCM
;
A
#
# COMPACT_ATOMS: atom_id res chain seq x y z
N MET A 1 9.31 -13.90 3.80
CA MET A 1 9.17 -12.62 4.54
C MET A 1 8.88 -11.47 3.56
N GLY A 2 7.62 -11.16 3.16
CA GLY A 2 7.22 -10.34 1.95
C GLY A 2 7.96 -9.01 1.66
N TYR A 3 7.74 -8.26 0.56
CA TYR A 3 8.52 -7.02 0.28
C TYR A 3 7.94 -5.66 0.76
N LEU A 4 7.20 -5.66 1.88
CA LEU A 4 7.32 -4.62 2.92
C LEU A 4 8.42 -5.00 3.95
N ASN A 5 8.96 -6.21 3.83
CA ASN A 5 9.42 -7.05 4.94
C ASN A 5 10.61 -7.99 4.58
N ASN A 6 11.28 -7.76 3.44
CA ASN A 6 12.58 -8.33 2.99
C ASN A 6 12.67 -9.90 2.87
N VAL A 7 12.24 -10.50 1.73
CA VAL A 7 12.10 -11.98 1.62
C VAL A 7 13.42 -12.70 1.38
N THR A 8 13.73 -13.65 2.25
CA THR A 8 14.33 -14.93 1.85
C THR A 8 13.47 -16.08 2.40
N GLY A 9 13.39 -17.21 1.68
CA GLY A 9 12.49 -18.33 1.99
C GLY A 9 11.13 -18.28 1.27
N TYR A 10 10.58 -19.46 1.01
CA TYR A 10 9.88 -19.82 -0.24
C TYR A 10 8.87 -18.86 -0.89
N ARG A 11 9.00 -18.80 -2.23
CA ARG A 11 7.91 -18.88 -3.20
C ARG A 11 8.42 -19.58 -4.47
N ASP A 12 8.31 -20.90 -4.51
CA ASP A 12 8.60 -21.72 -5.70
C ASP A 12 7.49 -22.76 -5.99
N ASP A 13 6.37 -22.69 -5.26
CA ASP A 13 5.20 -23.57 -5.38
C ASP A 13 3.92 -22.87 -4.80
N LEU A 14 2.84 -23.64 -4.60
CA LEU A 14 1.60 -23.37 -3.87
C LEU A 14 1.63 -22.12 -2.97
N LEU A 15 0.58 -21.29 -3.09
CA LEU A 15 0.42 -19.95 -2.47
C LEU A 15 1.17 -18.79 -3.18
N ALA A 16 1.69 -19.02 -4.39
CA ALA A 16 2.22 -17.96 -5.27
C ALA A 16 1.23 -16.79 -5.43
N ASN A 17 0.00 -17.09 -5.85
CA ASN A 17 -1.12 -16.15 -5.88
C ASN A 17 -2.15 -16.49 -4.79
N ARG A 18 -2.50 -15.48 -3.97
CA ARG A 18 -3.59 -15.55 -2.97
C ARG A 18 -4.61 -14.42 -3.14
N ALA A 19 -4.48 -13.60 -4.18
CA ALA A 19 -5.35 -12.46 -4.39
C ALA A 19 -6.78 -12.92 -4.72
N ILE A 20 -7.73 -12.57 -3.85
CA ILE A 20 -9.15 -12.96 -3.96
C ILE A 20 -9.99 -11.74 -3.66
N VAL A 21 -10.89 -11.38 -4.59
CA VAL A 21 -11.84 -10.28 -4.39
C VAL A 21 -13.27 -10.85 -4.29
N LYS A 22 -13.94 -10.57 -3.18
CA LYS A 22 -15.37 -10.80 -2.95
C LYS A 22 -16.00 -9.45 -2.61
N HIS A 23 -16.46 -8.75 -3.65
CA HIS A 23 -17.06 -7.40 -3.54
C HIS A 23 -18.12 -7.35 -2.43
N GLY A 24 -18.06 -6.31 -1.59
CA GLY A 24 -18.98 -6.12 -0.46
C GLY A 24 -18.81 -7.11 0.71
N ASN A 25 -17.81 -7.99 0.68
CA ASN A 25 -17.53 -8.95 1.77
C ASN A 25 -16.07 -8.88 2.22
N PHE A 26 -15.12 -9.29 1.38
CA PHE A 26 -13.68 -9.19 1.67
C PHE A 26 -12.83 -9.13 0.40
N ALA A 27 -11.66 -8.50 0.50
CA ALA A 27 -10.61 -8.59 -0.50
C ALA A 27 -9.31 -9.00 0.20
N LEU A 28 -8.70 -10.10 -0.25
CA LEU A 28 -7.34 -10.47 0.13
C LEU A 28 -6.43 -9.97 -0.98
N LEU A 29 -5.56 -9.02 -0.66
CA LEU A 29 -4.61 -8.41 -1.59
C LEU A 29 -3.20 -8.80 -1.15
N THR A 30 -2.42 -9.39 -2.05
CA THR A 30 -0.98 -9.63 -1.83
C THR A 30 -0.20 -8.32 -2.02
N PRO A 31 0.90 -8.07 -1.30
CA PRO A 31 1.75 -6.91 -1.56
C PRO A 31 2.40 -6.97 -2.95
N ASP A 32 2.61 -8.18 -3.45
CA ASP A 32 3.11 -8.48 -4.80
C ASP A 32 1.94 -8.45 -5.80
N GLY A 33 2.13 -7.77 -6.94
CA GLY A 33 1.12 -7.63 -8.00
C GLY A 33 0.23 -6.38 -7.91
N LEU A 34 0.40 -5.52 -6.91
CA LEU A 34 -0.34 -4.26 -6.81
C LEU A 34 0.16 -3.20 -7.80
N VAL A 35 -0.78 -2.45 -8.38
CA VAL A 35 -0.48 -1.33 -9.28
C VAL A 35 -0.08 -0.10 -8.46
N LYS A 36 1.01 0.56 -8.89
CA LYS A 36 1.43 1.85 -8.37
C LYS A 36 0.64 2.97 -9.06
N ASN A 37 -0.13 3.73 -8.28
CA ASN A 37 -0.95 4.85 -8.72
C ASN A 37 -0.22 6.18 -8.43
N ILE A 38 -0.23 7.09 -9.39
CA ILE A 38 0.18 8.48 -9.17
C ILE A 38 -1.02 9.21 -8.54
N ILE A 39 -0.87 9.68 -7.31
CA ILE A 39 -1.91 10.43 -6.59
C ILE A 39 -1.50 11.91 -6.56
N PRO A 40 -2.39 12.86 -6.96
CA PRO A 40 -2.07 14.28 -6.89
C PRO A 40 -1.77 14.70 -5.44
N GLY A 41 -0.72 15.50 -5.25
CA GLY A 41 -0.22 15.90 -3.93
C GLY A 41 0.84 14.97 -3.33
N PHE A 42 1.12 13.81 -3.92
CA PHE A 42 2.22 12.93 -3.50
C PHE A 42 3.43 13.16 -4.41
N VAL A 43 4.54 13.64 -3.85
CA VAL A 43 5.79 13.94 -4.56
C VAL A 43 6.81 12.86 -4.21
N ASN A 44 7.50 12.28 -5.20
CA ASN A 44 8.53 11.24 -5.01
C ASN A 44 8.10 10.07 -4.08
N CYS A 45 6.91 9.51 -4.34
CA CYS A 45 6.35 8.39 -3.58
C CYS A 45 5.80 7.32 -4.53
N ASP A 46 5.94 6.04 -4.19
CA ASP A 46 5.07 5.02 -4.76
C ASP A 46 3.82 4.89 -3.87
N ALA A 47 2.63 5.11 -4.43
CA ALA A 47 1.37 4.88 -3.74
C ALA A 47 0.59 3.75 -4.43
N THR A 48 -0.15 2.97 -3.64
CA THR A 48 -1.05 1.92 -4.13
C THR A 48 -2.38 2.07 -3.39
N ILE A 49 -3.50 1.96 -4.11
CA ILE A 49 -4.84 2.09 -3.50
C ILE A 49 -5.33 0.68 -3.14
N LEU A 50 -5.55 0.40 -1.86
CA LEU A 50 -5.97 -0.92 -1.37
C LEU A 50 -7.49 -1.05 -1.29
N SER A 51 -8.14 -0.09 -0.62
CA SER A 51 -9.56 -0.08 -0.34
C SER A 51 -10.22 1.11 -1.03
N THR A 52 -11.41 0.93 -1.61
CA THR A 52 -12.22 2.03 -2.16
C THR A 52 -13.73 1.73 -2.00
N PRO A 53 -14.60 2.74 -2.06
CA PRO A 53 -16.06 2.55 -2.18
C PRO A 53 -16.49 1.60 -3.30
N LYS A 54 -15.73 1.52 -4.40
CA LYS A 54 -16.00 0.59 -5.51
C LYS A 54 -15.75 -0.88 -5.16
N LEU A 55 -14.98 -1.17 -4.12
CA LEU A 55 -14.83 -2.53 -3.55
C LEU A 55 -15.90 -2.86 -2.49
N GLY A 56 -16.65 -1.85 -2.03
CA GLY A 56 -17.64 -1.97 -0.95
C GLY A 56 -17.17 -1.45 0.41
N ALA A 57 -16.00 -0.80 0.50
CA ALA A 57 -15.51 -0.19 1.74
C ALA A 57 -16.08 1.23 1.94
N SER A 58 -16.37 1.63 3.18
CA SER A 58 -16.81 3.01 3.50
C SER A 58 -15.65 4.04 3.55
N PHE A 59 -14.41 3.58 3.32
CA PHE A 59 -13.18 4.35 3.41
C PHE A 59 -12.27 4.10 2.20
N VAL A 60 -11.22 4.90 2.07
CA VAL A 60 -10.17 4.74 1.05
C VAL A 60 -8.83 4.54 1.76
N ASP A 61 -8.19 3.40 1.52
CA ASP A 61 -6.88 3.08 2.08
C ASP A 61 -5.79 3.17 1.01
N TYR A 62 -4.66 3.73 1.43
CA TYR A 62 -3.46 3.86 0.60
C TYR A 62 -2.27 3.23 1.32
N LEU A 63 -1.54 2.37 0.62
CA LEU A 63 -0.20 1.91 1.01
C LEU A 63 0.80 2.73 0.21
N VAL A 64 1.65 3.48 0.91
CA VAL A 64 2.57 4.45 0.32
C VAL A 64 3.99 4.20 0.83
N THR A 65 4.96 4.08 -0.08
CA THR A 65 6.39 4.07 0.25
C THR A 65 7.03 5.37 -0.21
N LEU A 66 7.45 6.19 0.76
CA LEU A 66 8.13 7.47 0.54
C LEU A 66 9.58 7.24 0.11
N HIS A 67 9.99 7.81 -1.02
CA HIS A 67 11.40 7.84 -1.42
C HIS A 67 12.12 9.04 -0.77
N GLN A 68 13.41 9.19 -1.04
CA GLN A 68 14.18 10.32 -0.54
C GLN A 68 13.64 11.62 -1.15
N ASN A 69 13.44 12.65 -0.30
CA ASN A 69 12.75 13.89 -0.65
C ASN A 69 11.30 13.66 -1.14
N GLY A 70 10.61 12.66 -0.56
CA GLY A 70 9.19 12.41 -0.78
C GLY A 70 8.31 13.17 0.21
N ASP A 71 7.45 14.04 -0.31
CA ASP A 71 6.53 14.89 0.46
C ASP A 71 5.07 14.61 0.06
N ILE A 72 4.18 14.68 1.05
CA ILE A 72 2.72 14.59 0.85
C ILE A 72 2.11 15.97 1.11
N PHE A 73 1.90 16.74 0.05
CA PHE A 73 1.19 18.00 0.09
C PHE A 73 -0.32 17.78 -0.14
N LEU A 74 -1.01 17.32 0.90
CA LEU A 74 -2.47 17.25 0.93
C LEU A 74 -3.02 18.43 1.75
N ALA A 75 -3.70 19.35 1.06
CA ALA A 75 -4.33 20.53 1.65
C ALA A 75 -5.66 20.20 2.38
N THR A 76 -5.75 19.08 3.10
CA THR A 76 -7.00 18.64 3.73
C THR A 76 -6.78 17.93 5.07
N ASN A 77 -7.52 18.39 6.08
CA ASN A 77 -7.47 17.85 7.44
C ASN A 77 -7.87 16.36 7.48
N ARG A 78 -7.11 15.56 8.25
CA ARG A 78 -7.40 14.15 8.61
C ARG A 78 -7.31 13.11 7.48
N ALA A 79 -6.13 12.98 6.87
CA ALA A 79 -5.64 11.66 6.48
C ALA A 79 -4.73 11.13 7.60
N SER A 80 -5.12 10.05 8.28
CA SER A 80 -4.30 9.42 9.32
C SER A 80 -3.16 8.63 8.68
N VAL A 81 -2.07 9.33 8.34
CA VAL A 81 -0.81 8.72 7.91
C VAL A 81 -0.27 7.88 9.08
N ALA A 82 -0.46 6.56 9.00
CA ALA A 82 0.11 5.62 9.94
C ALA A 82 1.65 5.63 9.80
N LYS A 83 2.30 6.39 10.69
CA LYS A 83 3.73 6.70 10.66
C LYS A 83 4.59 5.47 11.00
N ALA A 84 4.81 4.60 10.02
CA ALA A 84 5.71 3.44 10.14
C ALA A 84 7.16 3.82 9.73
N LEU A 85 8.01 3.99 10.74
CA LEU A 85 9.49 3.98 10.74
C LEU A 85 10.26 4.48 9.48
N LYS A 86 10.86 5.66 9.62
CA LYS A 86 12.33 5.82 9.41
C LYS A 86 12.95 6.54 10.61
N ARG A 87 13.27 5.78 11.67
CA ARG A 87 14.32 6.13 12.64
C ARG A 87 15.55 5.28 12.31
N SER A 88 16.28 5.69 11.27
CA SER A 88 17.55 5.09 10.86
C SER A 88 18.24 6.06 9.88
N CYS A 89 18.82 7.11 10.44
CA CYS A 89 19.89 7.88 9.82
C CYS A 89 20.65 8.61 10.93
N MET A 90 21.86 8.11 11.22
CA MET A 90 22.91 8.62 12.13
C MET A 90 22.46 9.07 13.52
#